data_AF-A0A1Q7QRD1-F1
#
_entry.id   AF-A0A1Q7QRD1-F1
#
_cell.length_a   1.000
_cell.length_b   1.000
_cell.length_c   1.000
_cell.angle_alpha   90.00
_cell.angle_beta   90.00
_cell.angle_gamma   90.00
#
_symmetry.space_group_name_H-M   'P 1'
#
loop_
_entity.id
_entity.type
_entity.pdbx_description
1 polymer ?
#
loop_
_entity_poly.entity_id
_entity_poly.type
_entity_poly.pdbx_seq_one_letter_code
_entity_poly.pdbx_strand_id
1 'polypeptide(L)' 'MDTGGPDAAAIVLETDQRGDPPPAVYTRRGGSVTEHVLPSNPLHNFETSEYHAQLAALLDGLV' A
#
# COMPACT_ATOMS: atom_id res chain seq x y z
N MET A 1 -4.56 1.25 -11.22
CA MET A 1 -4.12 2.67 -11.28
C MET A 1 -4.83 3.25 -12.48
N ASP A 2 -5.92 3.99 -12.25
CA ASP A 2 -6.88 4.25 -13.34
C ASP A 2 -6.78 5.67 -13.90
N THR A 3 -5.83 6.49 -13.43
CA THR A 3 -5.54 7.83 -13.98
C THR A 3 -4.10 7.93 -14.50
N GLY A 4 -3.92 8.64 -15.62
CA GLY A 4 -2.61 9.02 -16.13
C GLY A 4 -2.05 10.21 -15.36
N GLY A 5 -0.76 10.15 -15.00
CA GLY A 5 -0.06 11.17 -14.22
C GLY A 5 1.29 10.65 -13.70
N PRO A 6 2.26 11.53 -13.40
CA PRO A 6 3.59 11.12 -12.90
C PRO A 6 3.50 10.36 -11.57
N ASP A 7 2.51 10.73 -10.75
CA ASP A 7 2.33 10.26 -9.39
C ASP A 7 1.03 9.48 -9.24
N ALA A 8 1.06 8.35 -8.53
CA ALA A 8 -0.12 7.54 -8.24
C ALA A 8 0.16 6.48 -7.16
N ALA A 9 -0.89 5.86 -6.61
CA ALA A 9 -0.79 4.70 -5.72
C ALA A 9 -1.72 3.54 -6.13
N ALA A 10 -1.35 2.32 -5.74
CA ALA A 10 -2.19 1.13 -5.77
C ALA A 10 -1.93 0.29 -4.52
N ILE A 11 -2.93 -0.46 -4.06
CA ILE A 11 -2.81 -1.38 -2.92
C ILE A 11 -3.31 -2.75 -3.34
N VAL A 12 -2.61 -3.79 -2.90
CA VAL A 12 -2.97 -5.19 -3.14
C VAL A 12 -2.93 -5.93 -1.82
N LEU A 13 -3.92 -6.78 -1.60
CA LEU A 13 -3.86 -7.86 -0.62
C LEU A 13 -3.77 -9.15 -1.44
N GLU A 14 -2.57 -9.71 -1.54
CA GLU A 14 -2.39 -11.00 -2.22
C GLU A 14 -2.96 -12.12 -1.36
N THR A 15 -3.01 -13.35 -1.84
CA THR A 15 -3.34 -14.51 -1.00
C THR A 15 -2.18 -15.48 -1.12
N ASP A 16 -1.43 -15.67 -0.04
CA ASP A 16 -0.31 -16.61 -0.03
C ASP A 16 -0.77 -18.00 0.46
N GLN A 17 0.08 -19.02 0.28
CA GLN A 17 -0.23 -20.37 0.77
C GLN A 17 -0.15 -20.51 2.30
N ARG A 18 0.25 -19.45 3.02
CA ARG A 18 0.39 -19.42 4.48
C ARG A 18 -0.83 -18.81 5.18
N GLY A 19 -1.72 -18.17 4.43
CA GLY A 19 -3.01 -17.68 4.89
C GLY A 19 -2.99 -16.33 5.60
N ASP A 20 -1.85 -15.62 5.59
CA ASP A 20 -1.71 -14.26 6.17
C ASP A 20 -0.85 -13.36 5.27
N PRO A 21 -1.35 -13.03 4.08
CA PRO A 21 -0.65 -12.18 3.12
C PRO A 21 -0.58 -10.73 3.62
N PRO A 22 0.61 -10.11 3.71
CA PRO A 22 0.70 -8.70 4.09
C PRO A 22 0.16 -7.80 2.98
N PRO A 23 -0.46 -6.65 3.32
CA PRO A 23 -0.80 -5.64 2.32
C PRO A 23 0.46 -5.08 1.66
N ALA A 24 0.43 -4.94 0.34
CA ALA A 24 1.48 -4.27 -0.43
C ALA A 24 0.93 -2.99 -1.05
N VAL A 25 1.59 -1.86 -0.79
CA VAL A 25 1.28 -0.56 -1.38
C VAL A 25 2.34 -0.22 -2.42
N TYR A 26 1.90 0.06 -3.63
CA TYR A 26 2.75 0.50 -4.73
C TYR A 26 2.56 2.01 -4.93
N THR A 27 3.65 2.77 -4.82
CA THR A 27 3.67 4.20 -5.14
C THR A 27 4.42 4.42 -6.44
N ARG A 28 3.87 5.20 -7.36
CA ARG A 28 4.58 5.72 -8.53
C ARG A 28 4.88 7.19 -8.30
N ARG A 29 6.13 7.62 -8.52
CA ARG A 29 6.57 9.03 -8.49
C ARG A 29 7.47 9.34 -9.66
N GLY A 30 7.12 10.34 -10.46
CA GLY A 30 7.91 10.68 -11.66
C GLY A 30 8.19 9.48 -12.58
N GLY A 31 7.26 8.52 -12.66
CA GLY A 31 7.40 7.28 -13.44
C GLY A 31 8.17 6.14 -12.77
N SER A 32 8.78 6.35 -11.60
CA SER A 32 9.43 5.29 -10.80
C SER A 32 8.44 4.63 -9.86
N VAL A 33 8.39 3.30 -9.81
CA VAL A 33 7.50 2.54 -8.93
C VAL A 33 8.29 1.95 -7.75
N THR A 34 7.77 2.12 -6.54
CA THR A 34 8.30 1.55 -5.30
C THR A 34 7.22 0.73 -4.61
N GLU A 35 7.57 -0.47 -4.16
CA GLU A 35 6.74 -1.35 -3.34
C GLU A 35 7.01 -1.12 -1.85
N HIS A 36 5.94 -1.09 -1.05
CA HIS A 36 5.98 -0.97 0.40
C HIS A 36 5.09 -2.06 1.01
N VAL A 37 5.71 -3.01 1.70
CA VAL A 37 5.00 -4.07 2.42
C VAL A 37 4.63 -3.55 3.81
N LEU A 38 3.33 -3.55 4.12
CA LEU A 38 2.83 -3.24 5.46
C LEU A 38 2.82 -4.51 6.32
N PRO A 39 2.85 -4.38 7.66
CA PRO A 39 2.69 -5.54 8.54
C PRO A 39 1.41 -6.32 8.22
N SER A 40 1.46 -7.64 8.33
CA SER A 40 0.23 -8.45 8.26
C SER A 40 -0.56 -8.29 9.56
N ASN A 41 -1.86 -8.59 9.49
CA ASN A 41 -2.72 -8.64 10.67
C ASN A 41 -3.47 -9.96 10.67
N PRO A 42 -3.32 -10.83 11.69
CA PRO A 42 -4.00 -12.12 11.74
C PRO A 42 -5.53 -12.06 11.69
N LEU A 43 -6.13 -10.90 12.03
CA LEU A 43 -7.56 -10.65 11.94
C LEU A 43 -7.96 -9.92 10.65
N HIS A 44 -7.01 -9.69 9.75
CA HIS A 44 -7.13 -8.83 8.56
C HIS A 44 -7.72 -7.44 8.87
N ASN A 45 -7.48 -6.92 10.08
CA ASN A 45 -7.93 -5.60 10.48
C ASN A 45 -6.87 -4.54 10.13
N PHE A 46 -7.09 -3.86 9.00
CA PHE A 46 -6.22 -2.79 8.51
C PHE A 46 -6.80 -1.38 8.72
N GLU A 47 -7.89 -1.27 9.49
CA GLU A 47 -8.57 0.00 9.79
C GLU A 47 -8.00 0.70 11.04
N THR A 48 -6.91 0.17 11.61
CA THR A 48 -6.31 0.75 12.81
C THR A 48 -5.59 2.06 12.49
N SER A 49 -5.47 2.93 13.49
CA SER A 49 -4.74 4.20 13.36
C SER A 49 -3.29 4.03 12.90
N GLU A 50 -2.67 2.90 13.22
CA GLU A 50 -1.31 2.55 12.79
C GLU A 50 -1.24 2.36 11.26
N TYR A 51 -2.13 1.56 10.67
CA TYR A 51 -2.18 1.37 9.21
C TYR A 51 -2.54 2.67 8.49
N HIS A 52 -3.45 3.46 9.05
CA HIS A 52 -3.77 4.78 8.53
C HIS A 52 -2.54 5.71 8.52
N ALA A 53 -1.74 5.72 9.60
CA ALA A 53 -0.54 6.54 9.68
C ALA A 53 0.54 6.07 8.68
N GLN A 54 0.74 4.77 8.55
CA GLN A 54 1.69 4.20 7.58
C GLN A 54 1.28 4.53 6.14
N LEU A 55 0.00 4.33 5.79
CA LEU A 55 -0.51 4.65 4.47
C LEU A 55 -0.42 6.16 4.19
N ALA A 56 -0.79 7.01 5.15
CA ALA A 56 -0.68 8.46 4.99
C ALA A 56 0.77 8.90 4.72
N ALA A 57 1.75 8.31 5.41
CA ALA A 57 3.17 8.61 5.19
C ALA A 57 3.64 8.20 3.79
N LEU A 58 3.16 7.07 3.25
CA LEU A 58 3.50 6.63 1.89
C LEU A 58 2.89 7.53 0.81
N LEU A 59 1.68 8.04 1.08
CA LEU A 59 0.94 8.92 0.18
C LEU A 59 1.40 10.38 0.24
N ASP A 60 2.17 10.77 1.26
CA ASP A 60 2.61 12.16 1.43
C ASP A 60 3.40 12.66 0.20
N GLY A 61 2.97 13.78 -0.36
CA GLY A 61 3.54 14.34 -1.58
C GLY A 61 3.26 13.55 -2.88
N LEU A 62 2.30 12.61 -2.91
CA LEU A 62 1.71 12.12 -4.16
C LEU A 62 0.61 13.09 -4.60
N VAL A 63 0.98 14.19 -5.25
CA VAL A 63 0.04 15.13 -5.90
C VAL A 63 0.69 15.86 -7.06
#